data_AF-A0ABD3CG18-F1
#
_entry.id   AF-A0ABD3CG18-F1
#
_cell.length_a   1.000
_cell.length_b   1.000
_cell.length_c   1.000
_cell.angle_alpha   90.00
_cell.angle_beta   90.00
_cell.angle_gamma   90.00
#
_symmetry.space_group_name_H-M   'P 1'
#
loop_
_entity.id
_entity.type
_entity.pdbx_description
1 polymer ?
#
loop_
_entity_poly.entity_id
_entity_poly.type
_entity_poly.pdbx_seq_one_letter_code
_entity_poly.pdbx_strand_id
1 'polypeptide(L)'
;MDQSSNLPSLSLSLSDFEKPQSSESKKNPLTLFDDLLDNPETSHQLPNTNTNPLNPLPVSAPAQKVSTKKYKLIKRNLDSSLNRYGLEAEINSIVRVGYLSALGETKLESFDVYMEGVKMMCGGDANVKRGWYGASKSEIYGVLASGFDYPRNHGVYGHGVYLSATKHPIESLQSSPSDDVGIRYFLVCRLILGKVEVVNPFSGQNNPSSDSFHSGVDNLTHPKKYIIWAANMNTHILPEYLVSFRTYSHVTGFLNILEPYQISMPMAVMINSLSFCLPAQSLLLVVNYYDDYMERRLNTMEFMEKLRQILGDRLLTALLKSYTQNNGHIGETSGQQTQQLLV
;
A
#
# COMPACT_ATOMS: atom_id res chain seq x y z
N MET A 1 33.24 -16.28 52.01
CA MET A 1 32.09 -17.20 51.91
C MET A 1 31.30 -16.76 50.69
N ASP A 2 31.69 -17.32 49.56
CA ASP A 2 31.05 -17.15 48.25
C ASP A 2 29.76 -17.96 48.20
N GLN A 3 28.72 -17.41 47.58
CA GLN A 3 27.66 -18.21 46.97
C GLN A 3 27.33 -17.63 45.58
N SER A 4 27.96 -18.25 44.59
CA SER A 4 27.50 -18.33 43.21
C SER A 4 26.62 -19.57 43.05
N SER A 5 25.57 -19.48 42.23
CA SER A 5 24.91 -20.57 41.48
C SER A 5 23.55 -20.08 40.97
N ASN A 6 23.00 -20.43 39.82
CA ASN A 6 23.48 -21.12 38.63
C ASN A 6 22.43 -20.81 37.54
N LEU A 7 22.85 -20.26 36.41
CA LEU A 7 22.06 -20.22 35.16
C LEU A 7 22.34 -21.52 34.39
N PRO A 8 21.33 -22.25 33.88
CA PRO A 8 21.59 -23.35 32.96
C PRO A 8 21.75 -22.81 31.53
N SER A 9 22.97 -22.93 31.00
CA SER A 9 23.29 -22.83 29.59
C SER A 9 22.84 -24.11 28.87
N LEU A 10 21.93 -23.99 27.89
CA LEU A 10 21.63 -25.07 26.95
C LEU A 10 22.30 -24.75 25.61
N SER A 11 23.44 -25.39 25.38
CA SER A 11 24.10 -25.52 24.08
C SER A 11 23.41 -26.63 23.28
N LEU A 12 22.86 -26.31 22.11
CA LEU A 12 22.36 -27.31 21.15
C LEU A 12 23.49 -27.66 20.17
N SER A 13 24.01 -28.88 20.28
CA SER A 13 24.97 -29.48 19.35
C SER A 13 24.24 -30.19 18.19
N LEU A 14 24.87 -30.12 17.02
CA LEU A 14 24.31 -30.43 15.70
C LEU A 14 24.52 -31.91 15.31
N SER A 15 24.06 -32.85 16.14
CA SER A 15 24.29 -34.30 15.92
C SER A 15 23.07 -35.23 16.09
N ASP A 16 21.88 -34.72 16.38
CA ASP A 16 20.72 -35.57 16.65
C ASP A 16 19.74 -35.63 15.47
N PHE A 17 20.15 -36.22 14.33
CA PHE A 17 19.20 -36.81 13.38
C PHE A 17 19.88 -37.95 12.60
N GLU A 18 19.93 -39.13 13.22
CA GLU A 18 20.09 -40.39 12.50
C GLU A 18 18.80 -40.79 11.77
N LYS A 19 18.98 -41.30 10.55
CA LYS A 19 17.98 -41.99 9.72
C LYS A 19 17.35 -43.20 10.42
N PRO A 20 16.16 -43.61 9.97
CA PRO A 20 15.97 -45.02 9.65
C PRO A 20 15.50 -45.27 8.20
N GLN A 21 15.89 -46.44 7.69
CA GLN A 21 15.56 -46.98 6.37
C GLN A 21 14.18 -47.65 6.30
N SER A 22 13.62 -47.58 5.09
CA SER A 22 12.72 -48.48 4.35
C SER A 22 11.97 -49.63 5.04
N SER A 23 10.65 -49.68 4.78
CA SER A 23 9.97 -50.92 4.38
C SER A 23 8.84 -50.62 3.38
N GLU A 24 8.86 -51.30 2.23
CA GLU A 24 7.78 -51.34 1.23
C GLU A 24 6.77 -52.45 1.58
N SER A 25 5.47 -52.21 1.39
CA SER A 25 4.62 -53.07 0.52
C SER A 25 3.22 -52.49 0.24
N LYS A 26 3.01 -52.17 -1.05
CA LYS A 26 1.83 -52.34 -1.93
C LYS A 26 0.39 -52.17 -1.40
N LYS A 27 -0.37 -51.27 -2.06
CA LYS A 27 -1.46 -51.61 -3.03
C LYS A 27 -1.98 -50.37 -3.81
N ASN A 28 -1.96 -50.50 -5.14
CA ASN A 28 -2.49 -49.67 -6.25
C ASN A 28 -4.04 -49.53 -6.25
N PRO A 29 -4.75 -48.74 -7.12
CA PRO A 29 -4.47 -48.41 -8.56
C PRO A 29 -4.81 -46.93 -8.96
N LEU A 30 -4.55 -46.36 -10.14
CA LEU A 30 -4.81 -46.74 -11.54
C LEU A 30 -3.94 -45.83 -12.44
N THR A 31 -3.20 -46.40 -13.39
CA THR A 31 -2.63 -45.69 -14.54
C THR A 31 -3.17 -46.36 -15.80
N LEU A 32 -3.79 -45.57 -16.67
CA LEU A 32 -4.20 -46.02 -18.00
C LEU A 32 -4.01 -44.84 -18.98
N PHE A 33 -3.32 -45.18 -20.05
CA PHE A 33 -3.04 -44.41 -21.28
C PHE A 33 -1.81 -43.49 -21.28
N ASP A 34 -0.65 -44.13 -21.39
CA ASP A 34 0.22 -43.87 -22.54
C ASP A 34 -0.49 -44.35 -23.81
N ASP A 35 -0.57 -43.48 -24.83
CA ASP A 35 -0.36 -43.83 -26.23
C ASP A 35 -0.45 -42.55 -27.09
N LEU A 36 0.46 -42.45 -28.06
CA LEU A 36 0.47 -41.53 -29.22
C LEU A 36 1.13 -40.14 -29.03
N LEU A 37 2.47 -40.06 -29.21
CA LEU A 37 3.10 -39.94 -30.54
C LEU A 37 4.60 -39.59 -30.45
N ASP A 38 5.33 -40.22 -31.35
CA ASP A 38 6.76 -40.16 -31.64
C ASP A 38 7.34 -38.75 -31.87
N ASN A 39 8.56 -38.55 -31.35
CA ASN A 39 9.62 -37.68 -31.91
C ASN A 39 10.21 -38.35 -33.17
N PRO A 40 11.01 -37.72 -34.07
CA PRO A 40 11.93 -36.59 -33.86
C PRO A 40 11.93 -35.63 -35.11
N GLU A 41 12.67 -34.54 -35.30
CA GLU A 41 14.12 -34.34 -35.36
C GLU A 41 14.44 -32.85 -35.65
N THR A 42 15.46 -32.36 -34.95
CA THR A 42 16.61 -31.54 -35.38
C THR A 42 16.49 -30.32 -36.32
N SER A 43 16.97 -29.19 -35.77
CA SER A 43 18.14 -28.42 -36.24
C SER A 43 17.96 -27.00 -36.82
N HIS A 44 18.80 -26.12 -36.28
CA HIS A 44 19.47 -24.96 -36.88
C HIS A 44 18.87 -23.53 -36.80
N GLN A 45 19.71 -22.69 -36.18
CA GLN A 45 20.08 -21.30 -36.53
C GLN A 45 19.28 -20.12 -35.95
N LEU A 46 20.01 -19.29 -35.17
CA LEU A 46 19.79 -17.85 -35.08
C LEU A 46 19.91 -17.22 -36.48
N PRO A 47 19.11 -16.19 -36.76
CA PRO A 47 19.73 -14.87 -36.92
C PRO A 47 18.99 -13.73 -36.22
N ASN A 48 19.78 -12.73 -35.83
CA ASN A 48 19.38 -11.41 -35.35
C ASN A 48 18.18 -10.79 -36.08
N THR A 49 17.22 -10.26 -35.32
CA THR A 49 16.57 -8.98 -35.64
C THR A 49 16.18 -8.26 -34.36
N ASN A 50 16.74 -7.06 -34.19
CA ASN A 50 16.14 -5.97 -33.42
C ASN A 50 14.66 -5.86 -33.78
N THR A 51 13.78 -6.12 -32.82
CA THR A 51 12.54 -5.38 -32.62
C THR A 51 12.11 -5.62 -31.18
N ASN A 52 11.93 -4.54 -30.42
CA ASN A 52 11.07 -4.57 -29.24
C ASN A 52 9.69 -5.07 -29.68
N PRO A 53 9.06 -5.93 -28.87
CA PRO A 53 7.65 -5.72 -28.59
C PRO A 53 7.52 -5.49 -27.09
N LEU A 54 7.00 -4.32 -26.72
CA LEU A 54 6.18 -4.23 -25.53
C LEU A 54 5.18 -5.39 -25.61
N ASN A 55 5.30 -6.35 -24.70
CA ASN A 55 4.22 -7.30 -24.49
C ASN A 55 2.94 -6.48 -24.23
N PRO A 56 1.85 -6.72 -24.97
CA PRO A 56 0.56 -6.16 -24.62
C PRO A 56 0.20 -6.71 -23.24
N LEU A 57 -0.04 -5.79 -22.29
CA LEU A 57 -0.65 -6.08 -20.99
C LEU A 57 -1.90 -6.96 -21.20
N PRO A 58 -2.16 -7.94 -20.32
CA PRO A 58 -3.33 -8.78 -20.47
C PRO A 58 -4.59 -7.93 -20.29
N VAL A 59 -5.30 -7.77 -21.41
CA VAL A 59 -6.74 -7.84 -21.60
C VAL A 59 -7.59 -7.34 -20.43
N SER A 60 -8.36 -6.28 -20.71
CA SER A 60 -9.45 -5.74 -19.88
C SER A 60 -10.10 -6.82 -19.02
N ALA A 61 -9.97 -6.69 -17.70
CA ALA A 61 -10.69 -7.55 -16.77
C ALA A 61 -12.19 -7.57 -17.16
N PRO A 62 -12.82 -8.75 -17.27
CA PRO A 62 -14.22 -8.83 -17.65
C PRO A 62 -15.08 -8.11 -16.61
N ALA A 63 -15.60 -6.95 -17.00
CA ALA A 63 -16.39 -6.08 -16.13
C ALA A 63 -17.77 -6.70 -15.89
N GLN A 64 -17.98 -7.32 -14.72
CA GLN A 64 -19.31 -7.79 -14.34
C GLN A 64 -20.16 -6.60 -13.85
N LYS A 65 -21.34 -6.42 -14.43
CA LYS A 65 -22.25 -5.31 -14.11
C LYS A 65 -22.59 -5.30 -12.61
N VAL A 66 -22.18 -4.23 -11.92
CA VAL A 66 -22.42 -4.07 -10.47
C VAL A 66 -23.91 -3.91 -10.22
N SER A 67 -24.46 -4.63 -9.24
CA SER A 67 -25.87 -4.48 -8.85
C SER A 67 -26.16 -3.01 -8.46
N THR A 68 -27.33 -2.49 -8.84
CA THR A 68 -27.72 -1.10 -8.60
C THR A 68 -27.63 -0.69 -7.13
N LYS A 69 -27.96 -1.62 -6.20
CA LYS A 69 -27.86 -1.37 -4.75
C LYS A 69 -26.41 -1.13 -4.29
N LYS A 70 -25.49 -2.01 -4.70
CA LYS A 70 -24.06 -1.89 -4.35
C LYS A 70 -23.42 -0.67 -4.99
N TYR A 71 -23.74 -0.38 -6.25
CA TYR A 71 -23.29 0.82 -6.95
C TYR A 71 -23.67 2.08 -6.15
N LYS A 72 -24.95 2.22 -5.80
CA LYS A 72 -25.45 3.36 -5.02
C LYS A 72 -24.76 3.49 -3.66
N LEU A 73 -24.49 2.36 -2.99
CA LEU A 73 -23.80 2.37 -1.69
C LEU A 73 -22.36 2.87 -1.79
N ILE A 74 -21.59 2.34 -2.74
CA ILE A 74 -20.18 2.74 -2.99
C ILE A 74 -20.13 4.22 -3.34
N LYS A 75 -20.96 4.67 -4.30
CA LYS A 75 -21.08 6.08 -4.68
C LYS A 75 -21.40 6.97 -3.48
N ARG A 76 -22.45 6.63 -2.73
CA ARG A 76 -22.88 7.43 -1.56
C ARG A 76 -21.78 7.55 -0.50
N ASN A 77 -21.04 6.47 -0.24
CA ASN A 77 -19.95 6.50 0.75
C ASN A 77 -18.79 7.39 0.28
N LEU A 78 -18.46 7.35 -1.03
CA LEU A 78 -17.45 8.22 -1.62
C LEU A 78 -17.90 9.70 -1.54
N ASP A 79 -19.06 10.02 -2.11
CA ASP A 79 -19.62 11.38 -2.15
C ASP A 79 -19.73 11.98 -0.75
N SER A 80 -20.34 11.25 0.20
CA SER A 80 -20.51 11.76 1.57
C SER A 80 -19.20 11.97 2.32
N SER A 81 -18.15 11.23 1.98
CA SER A 81 -16.83 11.45 2.55
C SER A 81 -16.13 12.64 1.95
N LEU A 82 -16.18 12.80 0.63
CA LEU A 82 -15.49 13.88 -0.08
C LEU A 82 -16.18 15.24 0.14
N ASN A 83 -17.51 15.26 0.08
CA ASN A 83 -18.30 16.50 0.23
C ASN A 83 -18.09 17.16 1.59
N ARG A 84 -17.80 16.39 2.65
CA ARG A 84 -17.45 16.91 3.99
C ARG A 84 -16.20 17.79 3.99
N TYR A 85 -15.36 17.67 2.95
CA TYR A 85 -14.13 18.41 2.76
C TYR A 85 -14.20 19.34 1.53
N GLY A 86 -15.40 19.64 1.02
CA GLY A 86 -15.58 20.52 -0.14
C GLY A 86 -15.09 19.93 -1.47
N LEU A 87 -14.95 18.60 -1.54
CA LEU A 87 -14.58 17.87 -2.74
C LEU A 87 -15.80 17.19 -3.36
N GLU A 88 -15.87 17.21 -4.68
CA GLU A 88 -16.87 16.48 -5.46
C GLU A 88 -16.19 15.36 -6.25
N ALA A 89 -16.83 14.19 -6.34
CA ALA A 89 -16.40 13.10 -7.19
C ALA A 89 -17.34 12.90 -8.38
N GLU A 90 -16.77 12.96 -9.58
CA GLU A 90 -17.42 12.47 -10.79
C GLU A 90 -16.99 11.02 -11.02
N ILE A 91 -17.89 10.08 -10.80
CA ILE A 91 -17.60 8.66 -10.98
C ILE A 91 -17.60 8.32 -12.47
N ASN A 92 -16.45 7.91 -13.00
CA ASN A 92 -16.32 7.39 -14.35
C ASN A 92 -16.85 5.96 -14.43
N SER A 93 -16.44 5.08 -13.51
CA SER A 93 -16.91 3.70 -13.48
C SER A 93 -16.78 3.05 -12.10
N ILE A 94 -17.66 2.07 -11.84
CA ILE A 94 -17.52 1.12 -10.74
C ILE A 94 -17.66 -0.27 -11.35
N VAL A 95 -16.57 -1.03 -11.33
CA VAL A 95 -16.47 -2.35 -11.95
C VAL A 95 -16.26 -3.39 -10.86
N ARG A 96 -17.01 -4.50 -10.91
CA ARG A 96 -16.73 -5.65 -10.04
C ARG A 96 -15.48 -6.35 -10.54
N VAL A 97 -14.53 -6.63 -9.63
CA VAL A 97 -13.35 -7.41 -9.96
C VAL A 97 -13.78 -8.85 -10.26
N GLY A 98 -13.39 -9.34 -11.45
CA GLY A 98 -13.63 -10.71 -11.88
C GLY A 98 -12.50 -11.63 -11.42
N TYR A 99 -12.87 -12.81 -10.93
CA TYR A 99 -11.94 -13.86 -10.46
C TYR A 99 -12.15 -15.12 -11.31
N LEU A 100 -12.10 -14.99 -12.63
CA LEU A 100 -12.41 -16.07 -13.59
C LEU A 100 -11.16 -16.78 -14.13
N SER A 101 -9.97 -16.29 -13.83
CA SER A 101 -8.72 -16.99 -14.14
C SER A 101 -8.39 -17.96 -13.02
N ALA A 102 -7.62 -19.01 -13.30
CA ALA A 102 -7.16 -19.96 -12.27
C ALA A 102 -6.49 -19.24 -11.08
N LEU A 103 -5.61 -18.25 -11.35
CA LEU A 103 -5.00 -17.42 -10.31
C LEU A 103 -6.04 -16.61 -9.50
N GLY A 104 -7.08 -16.11 -10.17
CA GLY A 104 -8.17 -15.37 -9.55
C GLY A 104 -9.03 -16.26 -8.64
N GLU A 105 -9.39 -17.45 -9.11
CA GLU A 105 -10.11 -18.46 -8.34
C GLU A 105 -9.30 -18.88 -7.11
N THR A 106 -8.01 -19.19 -7.27
CA THR A 106 -7.11 -19.50 -6.15
C THR A 106 -7.04 -18.36 -5.13
N LYS A 107 -7.00 -17.10 -5.56
CA LYS A 107 -7.00 -15.94 -4.65
C LYS A 107 -8.31 -15.84 -3.85
N LEU A 108 -9.45 -16.10 -4.50
CA LEU A 108 -10.75 -16.11 -3.83
C LEU A 108 -10.86 -17.25 -2.82
N GLU A 109 -10.49 -18.47 -3.22
CA GLU A 109 -10.49 -19.65 -2.34
C GLU A 109 -9.54 -19.48 -1.16
N SER A 110 -8.33 -18.97 -1.40
CA SER A 110 -7.37 -18.67 -0.33
C SER A 110 -7.99 -17.71 0.68
N PHE A 111 -8.61 -16.62 0.22
CA PHE A 111 -9.28 -15.68 1.11
C PHE A 111 -10.36 -16.36 1.96
N ASP A 112 -11.19 -17.21 1.37
CA ASP A 112 -12.27 -17.89 2.08
C ASP A 112 -11.73 -18.92 3.11
N VAL A 113 -10.63 -19.61 2.81
CA VAL A 113 -9.94 -20.51 3.76
C VAL A 113 -9.38 -19.73 4.95
N TYR A 114 -8.66 -18.63 4.71
CA TYR A 114 -8.13 -17.80 5.79
C TYR A 114 -9.24 -17.15 6.62
N MET A 115 -10.35 -16.77 5.98
CA MET A 115 -11.53 -16.24 6.68
C MET A 115 -12.08 -17.25 7.67
N GLU A 116 -12.27 -18.51 7.26
CA GLU A 116 -12.78 -19.54 8.17
C GLU A 116 -11.75 -19.86 9.28
N GLY A 117 -10.46 -19.90 8.97
CA GLY A 117 -9.40 -20.07 9.97
C GLY A 117 -9.42 -18.98 11.05
N VAL A 118 -9.47 -17.70 10.64
CA VAL A 118 -9.54 -16.57 11.60
C VAL A 118 -10.83 -16.59 12.40
N LYS A 119 -11.95 -16.96 11.77
CA LYS A 119 -13.23 -17.12 12.46
C LYS A 119 -13.17 -18.16 13.57
N MET A 120 -12.53 -19.31 13.32
CA MET A 120 -12.31 -20.35 14.33
C MET A 120 -11.43 -19.85 15.48
N MET A 121 -10.39 -19.07 15.18
CA MET A 121 -9.48 -18.49 16.18
C MET A 121 -10.11 -17.37 17.00
N CYS A 122 -11.13 -16.67 16.47
CA CYS A 122 -11.74 -15.49 17.07
C CYS A 122 -13.13 -15.75 17.67
N GLY A 123 -13.43 -16.99 18.09
CA GLY A 123 -14.69 -17.30 18.77
C GLY A 123 -15.93 -17.25 17.86
N GLY A 124 -15.76 -17.47 16.55
CA GLY A 124 -16.85 -17.59 15.59
C GLY A 124 -17.07 -16.38 14.67
N ASP A 125 -16.29 -15.31 14.80
CA ASP A 125 -16.34 -14.13 13.93
C ASP A 125 -14.96 -13.72 13.41
N ALA A 126 -14.80 -13.72 12.08
CA ALA A 126 -13.57 -13.26 11.42
C ALA A 126 -13.43 -11.73 11.37
N ASN A 127 -14.43 -10.98 11.85
CA ASN A 127 -14.48 -9.52 11.83
C ASN A 127 -14.25 -8.98 10.40
N VAL A 128 -15.06 -9.48 9.47
CA VAL A 128 -14.92 -9.13 8.05
C VAL A 128 -15.49 -7.75 7.78
N LYS A 129 -14.67 -6.84 7.27
CA LYS A 129 -15.06 -5.46 6.93
C LYS A 129 -14.77 -5.12 5.48
N ARG A 130 -15.26 -3.95 5.05
CA ARG A 130 -14.84 -3.32 3.79
C ARG A 130 -13.94 -2.11 4.07
N GLY A 131 -12.95 -1.93 3.21
CA GLY A 131 -12.07 -0.78 3.23
C GLY A 131 -11.75 -0.29 1.82
N TRP A 132 -11.16 0.90 1.74
CA TRP A 132 -10.73 1.50 0.49
C TRP A 132 -9.22 1.51 0.41
N TYR A 133 -8.69 1.07 -0.73
CA TYR A 133 -7.29 1.16 -1.07
C TYR A 133 -7.13 2.17 -2.20
N GLY A 134 -6.37 3.23 -1.96
CA GLY A 134 -6.04 4.23 -2.98
C GLY A 134 -4.59 4.06 -3.39
N ALA A 135 -4.36 4.00 -4.69
CA ALA A 135 -3.03 3.85 -5.26
C ALA A 135 -2.98 4.47 -6.67
N SER A 136 -1.78 4.53 -7.23
CA SER A 136 -1.59 4.91 -8.64
C SER A 136 -2.24 3.89 -9.58
N LYS A 137 -2.57 4.30 -10.80
CA LYS A 137 -3.15 3.42 -11.83
C LYS A 137 -2.34 2.14 -12.02
N SER A 138 -1.02 2.25 -12.21
CA SER A 138 -0.13 1.10 -12.43
C SER A 138 -0.13 0.14 -11.24
N GLU A 139 -0.13 0.67 -10.02
CA GLU A 139 -0.18 -0.14 -8.81
C GLU A 139 -1.52 -0.86 -8.63
N ILE A 140 -2.64 -0.17 -8.88
CA ILE A 140 -3.98 -0.78 -8.84
C ILE A 140 -4.06 -1.96 -9.81
N TYR A 141 -3.59 -1.79 -11.05
CA TYR A 141 -3.56 -2.89 -12.02
C TYR A 141 -2.57 -4.00 -11.62
N GLY A 142 -1.42 -3.66 -11.03
CA GLY A 142 -0.49 -4.64 -10.46
C GLY A 142 -1.15 -5.50 -9.37
N VAL A 143 -1.89 -4.86 -8.44
CA VAL A 143 -2.64 -5.55 -7.37
C VAL A 143 -3.68 -6.50 -7.94
N LEU A 144 -4.41 -6.08 -8.97
CA LEU A 144 -5.42 -6.90 -9.62
C LEU A 144 -4.82 -8.10 -10.37
N ALA A 145 -3.67 -7.91 -11.03
CA ALA A 145 -3.01 -8.96 -11.80
C ALA A 145 -2.28 -9.97 -10.91
N SER A 146 -1.47 -9.50 -9.96
CA SER A 146 -0.51 -10.33 -9.23
C SER A 146 -0.71 -10.33 -7.71
N GLY A 147 -1.59 -9.49 -7.18
CA GLY A 147 -1.73 -9.29 -5.73
C GLY A 147 -0.92 -8.11 -5.20
N PHE A 148 -1.05 -7.86 -3.90
CA PHE A 148 -0.28 -6.84 -3.22
C PHE A 148 1.19 -7.26 -3.23
N ASP A 149 2.03 -6.35 -3.71
CA ASP A 149 3.49 -6.45 -3.62
C ASP A 149 3.97 -5.75 -2.34
N TYR A 150 5.26 -5.90 -2.00
CA TYR A 150 5.84 -5.37 -0.78
C TYR A 150 5.46 -3.89 -0.58
N PRO A 151 4.89 -3.52 0.59
CA PRO A 151 4.40 -2.17 0.82
C PRO A 151 5.57 -1.18 0.73
N ARG A 152 5.61 -0.41 -0.37
CA ARG A 152 6.67 0.60 -0.61
C ARG A 152 6.68 1.73 0.42
N ASN A 153 5.59 1.89 1.18
CA ASN A 153 5.42 3.00 2.11
C ASN A 153 5.66 2.57 3.56
N HIS A 154 6.59 3.27 4.21
CA HIS A 154 6.70 3.36 5.67
C HIS A 154 5.52 4.18 6.19
N GLY A 155 4.32 3.62 6.14
CA GLY A 155 3.15 4.29 6.68
C GLY A 155 3.33 4.59 8.16
N VAL A 156 2.58 5.58 8.65
CA VAL A 156 2.74 6.09 10.01
C VAL A 156 2.50 5.02 11.06
N TYR A 157 1.79 3.92 10.78
CA TYR A 157 1.46 2.88 11.76
C TYR A 157 2.27 1.59 11.54
N GLY A 158 3.48 1.69 11.00
CA GLY A 158 4.34 0.54 10.71
C GLY A 158 4.25 0.03 9.26
N HIS A 159 4.73 -1.19 9.02
CA HIS A 159 4.87 -1.75 7.68
C HIS A 159 3.74 -2.71 7.37
N GLY A 160 2.88 -2.30 6.42
CA GLY A 160 1.73 -3.08 6.00
C GLY A 160 0.96 -2.35 4.91
N VAL A 161 -0.13 -2.97 4.47
CA VAL A 161 -1.08 -2.37 3.54
C VAL A 161 -2.11 -1.58 4.33
N TYR A 162 -2.28 -0.32 3.95
CA TYR A 162 -3.19 0.62 4.60
C TYR A 162 -4.50 0.70 3.82
N LEU A 163 -5.62 0.46 4.50
CA LEU A 163 -6.94 0.68 3.93
C LEU A 163 -7.73 1.64 4.78
N SER A 164 -8.41 2.60 4.17
CA SER A 164 -9.34 3.45 4.91
C SER A 164 -10.64 2.72 5.19
N ALA A 165 -11.27 3.03 6.32
CA ALA A 165 -12.54 2.43 6.69
C ALA A 165 -13.66 2.83 5.71
N THR A 166 -14.72 2.02 5.64
CA THR A 166 -15.82 2.17 4.65
C THR A 166 -16.39 3.59 4.54
N LYS A 167 -16.48 4.33 5.67
CA LYS A 167 -17.06 5.69 5.75
C LYS A 167 -16.02 6.82 5.65
N HIS A 168 -14.75 6.47 5.41
CA HIS A 168 -13.61 7.39 5.37
C HIS A 168 -12.76 7.29 4.09
N PRO A 169 -13.33 7.09 2.86
CA PRO A 169 -12.53 6.99 1.64
C PRO A 169 -11.63 8.20 1.35
N ILE A 170 -11.93 9.38 1.93
CA ILE A 170 -11.05 10.56 1.85
C ILE A 170 -9.62 10.25 2.34
N GLU A 171 -9.45 9.37 3.31
CA GLU A 171 -8.14 8.99 3.85
C GLU A 171 -7.29 8.21 2.82
N SER A 172 -7.92 7.57 1.84
CA SER A 172 -7.23 6.88 0.74
C SER A 172 -6.88 7.82 -0.42
N LEU A 173 -7.37 9.06 -0.41
CA LEU A 173 -7.19 9.99 -1.53
C LEU A 173 -5.73 10.43 -1.70
N GLN A 174 -5.01 10.60 -0.59
CA GLN A 174 -3.59 10.99 -0.59
C GLN A 174 -2.69 9.96 -1.30
N SER A 175 -3.09 8.69 -1.27
CA SER A 175 -2.35 7.60 -1.91
C SER A 175 -2.80 7.34 -3.35
N SER A 176 -3.85 7.99 -3.85
CA SER A 176 -4.36 7.80 -5.21
C SER A 176 -4.13 9.05 -6.07
N PRO A 177 -2.92 9.24 -6.63
CA PRO A 177 -2.66 10.32 -7.55
C PRO A 177 -3.55 10.18 -8.80
N SER A 178 -3.89 11.31 -9.41
CA SER A 178 -4.55 11.32 -10.70
C SER A 178 -3.62 10.81 -11.81
N ASP A 179 -4.17 10.10 -12.79
CA ASP A 179 -3.45 9.72 -14.00
C ASP A 179 -3.34 10.88 -15.00
N ASP A 180 -2.73 10.61 -16.15
CA ASP A 180 -2.50 11.54 -17.26
C ASP A 180 -3.78 12.22 -17.79
N VAL A 181 -4.95 11.62 -17.56
CA VAL A 181 -6.26 12.15 -17.97
C VAL A 181 -7.12 12.61 -16.78
N GLY A 182 -6.50 12.76 -15.60
CA GLY A 182 -7.12 13.28 -14.38
C GLY A 182 -7.95 12.27 -13.59
N ILE A 183 -7.86 10.97 -13.90
CA ILE A 183 -8.65 9.91 -13.26
C ILE A 183 -7.88 9.34 -12.07
N ARG A 184 -8.56 9.17 -10.94
CA ARG A 184 -8.10 8.48 -9.75
C ARG A 184 -8.73 7.10 -9.63
N TYR A 185 -8.07 6.22 -8.89
CA TYR A 185 -8.42 4.81 -8.81
C TYR A 185 -8.42 4.32 -7.36
N PHE A 186 -9.56 3.83 -6.91
CA PHE A 186 -9.69 3.12 -5.64
C PHE A 186 -10.07 1.66 -5.87
N LEU A 187 -9.57 0.77 -5.01
CA LEU A 187 -10.17 -0.54 -4.79
C LEU A 187 -11.05 -0.51 -3.55
N VAL A 188 -12.26 -1.06 -3.64
CA VAL A 188 -13.04 -1.46 -2.47
C VAL A 188 -12.68 -2.90 -2.17
N CYS A 189 -12.08 -3.15 -1.02
CA CYS A 189 -11.61 -4.47 -0.62
C CYS A 189 -12.46 -5.04 0.52
N ARG A 190 -12.67 -6.36 0.50
CA ARG A 190 -13.13 -7.15 1.64
C ARG A 190 -11.90 -7.53 2.47
N LEU A 191 -11.99 -7.36 3.79
CA LEU A 191 -10.88 -7.44 4.73
C LEU A 191 -11.21 -8.44 5.84
N ILE A 192 -10.31 -9.37 6.10
CA ILE A 192 -10.35 -10.21 7.31
C ILE A 192 -9.53 -9.47 8.37
N LEU A 193 -10.20 -8.94 9.40
CA LEU A 193 -9.49 -8.19 10.45
C LEU A 193 -9.17 -9.05 11.68
N GLY A 194 -9.97 -10.09 11.96
CA GLY A 194 -9.87 -10.88 13.18
C GLY A 194 -9.87 -10.01 14.44
N LYS A 195 -9.09 -10.41 15.44
CA LYS A 195 -8.83 -9.59 16.62
C LYS A 195 -7.84 -8.46 16.28
N VAL A 196 -8.29 -7.22 16.44
CA VAL A 196 -7.52 -6.01 16.08
C VAL A 196 -6.78 -5.42 17.27
N GLU A 197 -5.62 -4.82 17.02
CA GLU A 197 -4.90 -4.00 17.99
C GLU A 197 -4.89 -2.52 17.58
N VAL A 198 -4.81 -1.63 18.56
CA VAL A 198 -4.52 -0.22 18.28
C VAL A 198 -3.04 -0.12 17.95
N VAL A 199 -2.74 0.35 16.76
CA VAL A 199 -1.36 0.63 16.37
C VAL A 199 -1.10 2.10 16.60
N ASN A 200 -0.02 2.41 17.33
CA ASN A 200 0.37 3.79 17.56
C ASN A 200 1.16 4.33 16.35
N PRO A 201 1.00 5.63 16.03
CA PRO A 201 1.88 6.30 15.09
C PRO A 201 3.36 6.10 15.44
N PHE A 202 4.15 5.85 14.41
CA PHE A 202 5.58 5.60 14.34
C PHE A 202 6.04 4.40 15.18
N SER A 203 5.18 3.40 15.37
CA SER A 203 5.53 2.18 16.11
C SER A 203 6.63 1.35 15.43
N GLY A 204 6.80 1.50 14.11
CA GLY A 204 7.72 0.67 13.33
C GLY A 204 7.34 -0.81 13.30
N GLN A 205 6.11 -1.15 13.69
CA GLN A 205 5.64 -2.54 13.71
C GLN A 205 5.53 -3.11 12.31
N ASN A 206 6.07 -4.31 12.09
CA ASN A 206 5.95 -5.06 10.82
C ASN A 206 4.97 -6.22 10.92
N ASN A 207 4.60 -6.57 12.16
CA ASN A 207 3.80 -7.72 12.55
C ASN A 207 2.94 -7.32 13.75
N PRO A 208 1.93 -8.14 14.11
CA PRO A 208 1.17 -7.91 15.31
C PRO A 208 2.07 -7.83 16.55
N SER A 209 1.65 -7.08 17.58
CA SER A 209 2.40 -7.01 18.86
C SER A 209 2.40 -8.32 19.65
N SER A 210 1.46 -9.22 19.35
CA SER A 210 1.39 -10.58 19.91
C SER A 210 0.58 -11.49 19.00
N ASP A 211 0.74 -12.81 19.17
CA ASP A 211 -0.01 -13.84 18.45
C ASP A 211 -1.54 -13.77 18.68
N SER A 212 -1.97 -12.97 19.67
CA SER A 212 -3.39 -12.77 19.93
C SER A 212 -4.05 -11.76 18.97
N PHE A 213 -3.27 -11.06 18.14
CA PHE A 213 -3.77 -10.05 17.20
C PHE A 213 -3.50 -10.45 15.75
N HIS A 214 -4.40 -10.03 14.87
CA HIS A 214 -4.37 -10.39 13.45
C HIS A 214 -4.08 -9.18 12.55
N SER A 215 -4.60 -7.99 12.93
CA SER A 215 -4.45 -6.75 12.16
C SER A 215 -4.46 -5.52 13.06
N GLY A 216 -4.05 -4.39 12.51
CA GLY A 216 -3.98 -3.11 13.20
C GLY A 216 -5.12 -2.16 12.86
N VAL A 217 -5.42 -1.27 13.79
CA VAL A 217 -6.38 -0.17 13.61
C VAL A 217 -5.85 1.11 14.26
N ASP A 218 -6.21 2.27 13.71
CA ASP A 218 -5.87 3.57 14.31
C ASP A 218 -6.70 3.88 15.57
N ASN A 219 -7.97 3.47 15.58
CA ASN A 219 -8.87 3.65 16.72
C ASN A 219 -9.91 2.53 16.81
N LEU A 220 -10.10 1.93 17.98
CA LEU A 220 -11.06 0.83 18.19
C LEU A 220 -12.52 1.27 18.03
N THR A 221 -12.85 2.48 18.48
CA THR A 221 -14.23 2.99 18.51
C THR A 221 -14.65 3.63 17.18
N HIS A 222 -13.73 4.40 16.57
CA HIS A 222 -13.99 5.17 15.37
C HIS A 222 -12.87 4.93 14.35
N PRO A 223 -12.77 3.71 13.79
CA PRO A 223 -11.69 3.34 12.90
C PRO A 223 -11.74 4.17 11.61
N LYS A 224 -10.62 4.82 11.28
CA LYS A 224 -10.44 5.46 9.97
C LYS A 224 -9.47 4.69 9.10
N LYS A 225 -8.53 3.94 9.69
CA LYS A 225 -7.50 3.18 8.98
C LYS A 225 -7.37 1.77 9.55
N TYR A 226 -7.29 0.80 8.65
CA TYR A 226 -6.90 -0.58 8.94
C TYR A 226 -5.50 -0.82 8.39
N ILE A 227 -4.69 -1.54 9.18
CA ILE A 227 -3.35 -1.96 8.80
C ILE A 227 -3.37 -3.48 8.69
N ILE A 228 -3.13 -4.00 7.49
CA ILE A 228 -2.90 -5.42 7.26
C ILE A 228 -1.41 -5.64 7.09
N TRP A 229 -0.82 -6.45 7.96
CA TRP A 229 0.62 -6.73 7.96
C TRP A 229 1.06 -7.37 6.64
N ALA A 230 2.31 -7.11 6.25
CA ALA A 230 2.85 -7.57 4.96
C ALA A 230 2.73 -9.10 4.78
N ALA A 231 2.90 -9.88 5.85
CA ALA A 231 2.74 -11.33 5.83
C ALA A 231 1.32 -11.79 5.42
N ASN A 232 0.31 -10.96 5.66
CA ASN A 232 -1.10 -11.30 5.52
C ASN A 232 -1.79 -10.58 4.35
N MET A 233 -1.10 -9.68 3.64
CA MET A 233 -1.72 -8.79 2.65
C MET A 233 -2.43 -9.52 1.50
N ASN A 234 -1.88 -10.67 1.05
CA ASN A 234 -2.44 -11.43 -0.07
C ASN A 234 -3.49 -12.47 0.35
N THR A 235 -3.67 -12.70 1.65
CA THR A 235 -4.63 -13.67 2.19
C THR A 235 -5.79 -12.98 2.91
N HIS A 236 -5.56 -11.80 3.48
CA HIS A 236 -6.54 -11.04 4.27
C HIS A 236 -7.18 -9.87 3.53
N ILE A 237 -6.77 -9.59 2.29
CA ILE A 237 -7.32 -8.52 1.46
C ILE A 237 -7.81 -9.10 0.14
N LEU A 238 -9.08 -8.88 -0.17
CA LEU A 238 -9.67 -9.26 -1.44
C LEU A 238 -10.32 -8.05 -2.14
N PRO A 239 -9.75 -7.56 -3.26
CA PRO A 239 -10.38 -6.52 -4.08
C PRO A 239 -11.75 -6.92 -4.64
N GLU A 240 -12.84 -6.26 -4.25
CA GLU A 240 -14.18 -6.56 -4.77
C GLU A 240 -14.60 -5.63 -5.92
N TYR A 241 -14.22 -4.35 -5.84
CA TYR A 241 -14.62 -3.34 -6.84
C TYR A 241 -13.45 -2.42 -7.17
N LEU A 242 -13.32 -2.10 -8.46
CA LEU A 242 -12.51 -1.00 -8.96
C LEU A 242 -13.41 0.22 -9.16
N VAL A 243 -13.02 1.34 -8.57
CA VAL A 243 -13.70 2.62 -8.70
C VAL A 243 -12.77 3.59 -9.42
N SER A 244 -13.18 4.09 -10.57
CA SER A 244 -12.50 5.17 -11.28
C SER A 244 -13.34 6.43 -11.24
N PHE A 245 -12.72 7.55 -10.89
CA PHE A 245 -13.41 8.81 -10.67
C PHE A 245 -12.48 10.00 -10.87
N ARG A 246 -13.06 11.14 -11.20
CA ARG A 246 -12.40 12.45 -11.13
C ARG A 246 -12.80 13.14 -9.84
N THR A 247 -11.90 13.96 -9.33
CA THR A 247 -12.15 14.79 -8.14
C THR A 247 -12.02 16.25 -8.49
N TYR A 248 -13.00 17.03 -8.07
CA TYR A 248 -13.02 18.47 -8.19
C TYR A 248 -13.07 19.08 -6.80
N SER A 249 -12.47 20.26 -6.64
CA SER A 249 -12.56 21.01 -5.39
C SER A 249 -13.38 22.26 -5.60
N HIS A 250 -14.34 22.50 -4.70
CA HIS A 250 -15.03 23.78 -4.62
C HIS A 250 -14.18 24.84 -3.88
N VAL A 251 -13.08 24.41 -3.25
CA VAL A 251 -12.12 25.26 -2.56
C VAL A 251 -10.84 25.32 -3.40
N THR A 252 -10.51 26.50 -3.94
CA THR A 252 -9.30 26.72 -4.73
C THR A 252 -8.05 26.26 -3.97
N GLY A 253 -7.28 25.34 -4.54
CA GLY A 253 -5.99 24.88 -3.99
C GLY A 253 -6.03 23.65 -3.07
N PHE A 254 -7.20 23.12 -2.67
CA PHE A 254 -7.28 22.00 -1.72
C PHE A 254 -6.76 20.66 -2.28
N LEU A 255 -6.97 20.37 -3.58
CA LEU A 255 -6.41 19.17 -4.20
C LEU A 255 -4.88 19.19 -4.27
N ASN A 256 -4.28 20.38 -4.40
CA ASN A 256 -2.82 20.55 -4.37
C ASN A 256 -2.24 20.25 -2.97
N ILE A 257 -3.06 20.25 -1.92
CA ILE A 257 -2.67 19.89 -0.55
C ILE A 257 -2.75 18.37 -0.33
N LEU A 258 -3.76 17.72 -0.94
CA LEU A 258 -4.00 16.27 -0.84
C LEU A 258 -3.17 15.45 -1.82
N GLU A 259 -2.55 16.08 -2.81
CA GLU A 259 -1.48 15.51 -3.63
C GLU A 259 -0.08 16.00 -3.17
N PRO A 260 0.38 15.75 -1.93
CA PRO A 260 1.73 16.16 -1.55
C PRO A 260 2.82 15.28 -2.20
N TYR A 261 2.46 14.29 -3.02
CA TYR A 261 3.40 13.34 -3.61
C TYR A 261 3.50 13.44 -5.12
N GLN A 262 4.18 14.49 -5.57
CA GLN A 262 5.38 14.26 -6.36
C GLN A 262 6.65 14.86 -5.70
N ILE A 263 6.55 15.41 -4.49
CA ILE A 263 7.62 16.28 -3.96
C ILE A 263 7.82 16.07 -2.46
N SER A 264 8.45 14.96 -2.08
CA SER A 264 9.02 14.82 -0.75
C SER A 264 10.32 15.63 -0.67
N MET A 265 10.20 16.96 -0.52
CA MET A 265 11.36 17.77 -0.18
C MET A 265 11.74 17.56 1.29
N PRO A 266 12.98 17.16 1.62
CA PRO A 266 13.44 17.08 3.00
C PRO A 266 13.26 18.43 3.71
N MET A 267 12.75 18.42 4.95
CA MET A 267 12.46 19.66 5.69
C MET A 267 13.67 20.60 5.79
N ALA A 268 14.88 20.06 5.93
CA ALA A 268 16.11 20.84 5.95
C ALA A 268 16.27 21.69 4.66
N VAL A 269 15.89 21.15 3.51
CA VAL A 269 15.89 21.88 2.24
C VAL A 269 14.82 22.95 2.25
N MET A 270 13.62 22.65 2.77
CA MET A 270 12.55 23.64 2.90
C MET A 270 12.95 24.81 3.80
N ILE A 271 13.48 24.54 5.00
CA ILE A 271 13.94 25.57 5.95
C ILE A 271 15.05 26.40 5.32
N ASN A 272 16.01 25.75 4.66
CA ASN A 272 17.11 26.44 3.98
C ASN A 272 16.57 27.35 2.88
N SER A 273 15.68 26.86 2.01
CA SER A 273 15.06 27.67 0.97
C SER A 273 14.24 28.84 1.55
N LEU A 274 13.52 28.61 2.64
CA LEU A 274 12.73 29.63 3.33
C LEU A 274 13.59 30.69 4.03
N SER A 275 14.81 30.34 4.45
CA SER A 275 15.73 31.29 5.09
C SER A 275 16.13 32.44 4.16
N PHE A 276 16.09 32.21 2.84
CA PHE A 276 16.37 33.25 1.83
C PHE A 276 15.15 34.11 1.50
N CYS A 277 13.94 33.69 1.90
CA CYS A 277 12.68 34.34 1.50
C CYS A 277 11.90 34.92 2.68
N LEU A 278 12.21 34.53 3.92
CA LEU A 278 11.48 34.92 5.11
C LEU A 278 12.34 35.69 6.11
N PRO A 279 11.74 36.66 6.83
CA PRO A 279 12.34 37.22 8.04
C PRO A 279 12.55 36.13 9.11
N ALA A 280 13.59 36.29 9.94
CA ALA A 280 13.97 35.33 10.97
C ALA A 280 12.81 34.92 11.89
N GLN A 281 11.92 35.85 12.26
CA GLN A 281 10.77 35.58 13.11
C GLN A 281 9.75 34.65 12.44
N SER A 282 9.51 34.82 11.13
CA SER A 282 8.62 33.94 10.37
C SER A 282 9.24 32.56 10.16
N LEU A 283 10.55 32.50 9.94
CA LEU A 283 11.28 31.24 9.84
C LEU A 283 11.24 30.44 11.15
N LEU A 284 11.42 31.11 12.31
CA LEU A 284 11.30 30.47 13.61
C LEU A 284 9.90 29.90 13.87
N LEU A 285 8.84 30.59 13.42
CA LEU A 285 7.48 30.04 13.51
C LEU A 285 7.32 28.77 12.65
N VAL A 286 7.91 28.75 11.45
CA VAL A 286 7.91 27.55 10.60
C VAL A 286 8.63 26.39 11.28
N VAL A 287 9.80 26.64 11.89
CA VAL A 287 10.55 25.63 12.65
C VAL A 287 9.74 25.12 13.84
N ASN A 288 9.15 26.02 14.64
CA ASN A 288 8.32 25.62 15.79
C ASN A 288 7.07 24.82 15.37
N TYR A 289 6.41 25.21 14.27
CA TYR A 289 5.29 24.43 13.76
C TYR A 289 5.70 23.09 13.19
N TYR A 290 6.93 22.98 12.67
CA TYR A 290 7.50 21.71 12.27
C TYR A 290 7.82 20.85 13.49
N ASP A 291 8.41 21.42 14.54
CA ASP A 291 8.65 20.71 15.79
C ASP A 291 7.33 20.25 16.40
N ASP A 292 6.30 21.10 16.45
CA ASP A 292 4.95 20.74 16.88
C ASP A 292 4.32 19.66 15.97
N TYR A 293 4.60 19.66 14.67
CA TYR A 293 4.17 18.61 13.76
C TYR A 293 4.90 17.27 14.02
N MET A 294 6.21 17.32 14.25
CA MET A 294 7.05 16.15 14.58
C MET A 294 6.72 15.59 15.97
N GLU A 295 6.43 16.47 16.93
CA GLU A 295 5.98 16.18 18.29
C GLU A 295 4.48 15.86 18.37
N ARG A 296 3.79 15.83 17.22
CA ARG A 296 2.37 15.41 17.07
C ARG A 296 1.35 16.32 17.76
N ARG A 297 1.73 17.57 18.06
CA ARG A 297 0.81 18.64 18.49
C ARG A 297 0.02 19.21 17.31
N LEU A 298 0.50 19.04 16.08
CA LEU A 298 -0.16 19.44 14.84
C LEU A 298 -0.29 18.26 13.87
N ASN A 299 -1.45 18.13 13.22
CA ASN A 299 -1.59 17.20 12.10
C ASN A 299 -1.12 17.83 10.77
N THR A 300 -0.96 17.02 9.72
CA THR A 300 -0.45 17.47 8.41
C THR A 300 -1.29 18.62 7.83
N MET A 301 -2.61 18.57 7.97
CA MET A 301 -3.49 19.62 7.46
C MET A 301 -3.31 20.93 8.25
N GLU A 302 -3.21 20.85 9.58
CA GLU A 302 -2.99 22.01 10.45
C GLU A 302 -1.61 22.63 10.23
N PHE A 303 -0.58 21.81 10.06
CA PHE A 303 0.76 22.25 9.72
C PHE A 303 0.79 22.98 8.36
N MET A 304 0.17 22.39 7.33
CA MET A 304 0.08 23.01 6.01
C MET A 304 -0.71 24.32 6.02
N GLU A 305 -1.77 24.40 6.82
CA GLU A 305 -2.54 25.63 6.98
C GLU A 305 -1.72 26.74 7.67
N LYS A 306 -0.95 26.39 8.69
CA LYS A 306 -0.03 27.32 9.35
C LYS A 306 1.10 27.77 8.43
N LEU A 307 1.66 26.88 7.61
CA LEU A 307 2.62 27.24 6.57
C LEU A 307 2.01 28.21 5.55
N ARG A 308 0.77 27.97 5.10
CA ARG A 308 0.05 28.88 4.19
C ARG A 308 -0.12 30.26 4.80
N GLN A 309 -0.46 30.36 6.09
CA GLN A 309 -0.62 31.65 6.76
C GLN A 309 0.67 32.47 6.79
N ILE A 310 1.84 31.81 6.89
CA ILE A 310 3.14 32.48 6.90
C ILE A 310 3.61 32.84 5.48
N LEU A 311 3.49 31.88 4.54
CA LEU A 311 4.10 31.98 3.21
C LEU A 311 3.17 32.65 2.19
N GLY A 312 1.87 32.46 2.36
CA GLY A 312 0.89 32.65 1.30
C GLY A 312 1.00 31.58 0.20
N ASP A 313 -0.10 31.34 -0.51
CA ASP A 313 -0.17 30.26 -1.52
C ASP A 313 0.81 30.44 -2.68
N ARG A 314 1.10 31.69 -3.06
CA ARG A 314 2.01 31.99 -4.19
C ARG A 314 3.45 31.55 -3.90
N LEU A 315 3.95 31.85 -2.70
CA LEU A 315 5.33 31.52 -2.31
C LEU A 315 5.47 30.01 -2.05
N LEU A 316 4.48 29.41 -1.39
CA LEU A 316 4.44 27.96 -1.15
C LEU A 316 4.46 27.18 -2.47
N THR A 317 3.65 27.59 -3.45
CA THR A 317 3.63 26.97 -4.78
C THR A 317 4.96 27.15 -5.52
N ALA A 318 5.56 28.34 -5.46
CA ALA A 318 6.83 28.62 -6.11
C ALA A 318 7.98 27.77 -5.52
N LEU A 319 7.99 27.58 -4.20
CA LEU A 319 9.00 26.81 -3.49
C LEU A 319 8.91 25.31 -3.82
N LEU A 320 7.70 24.76 -3.84
CA LEU A 320 7.49 23.37 -4.23
C LEU A 320 7.90 23.14 -5.70
N LYS A 321 7.55 24.08 -6.59
CA LYS A 321 7.89 24.00 -8.01
C LYS A 321 9.40 24.08 -8.26
N SER A 322 10.12 24.94 -7.54
CA SER A 322 11.58 25.07 -7.71
C SER A 322 12.33 23.81 -7.28
N TYR A 323 11.88 23.14 -6.22
CA TYR A 323 12.48 21.87 -5.80
C TYR A 323 12.28 20.75 -6.83
N THR A 324 11.09 20.64 -7.44
CA THR A 324 10.86 19.66 -8.52
C THR A 324 11.73 19.89 -9.74
N GLN A 325 11.94 21.15 -10.11
CA GLN A 325 12.68 21.48 -11.32
C GLN A 325 14.19 21.25 -11.15
N ASN A 326 14.72 21.42 -9.93
CA ASN A 326 16.13 21.19 -9.63
C ASN A 326 16.49 19.71 -9.45
N ASN A 327 15.56 18.88 -8.97
CA ASN A 327 15.82 17.44 -8.77
C ASN A 327 15.46 16.55 -9.97
N GLY A 328 14.84 17.10 -11.01
CA GLY A 328 14.63 16.41 -12.28
C GLY A 328 15.90 16.25 -13.13
N HIS A 329 17.01 16.91 -12.75
CA HIS A 329 18.25 16.92 -13.55
C HIS A 329 19.40 16.06 -13.00
N ILE A 330 19.23 15.40 -11.85
CA ILE A 330 20.32 14.63 -11.18
C ILE A 330 20.25 13.12 -11.53
N GLY A 331 19.46 12.73 -12.54
CA GLY A 331 19.41 11.35 -13.04
C GLY A 331 20.53 10.98 -14.04
N GLU A 332 21.26 11.97 -14.58
CA GLU A 332 22.28 11.76 -15.60
C GLU A 332 23.47 12.69 -15.32
N THR A 333 24.29 12.39 -14.31
CA THR A 333 25.73 12.79 -14.17
C THR A 333 26.19 12.59 -12.72
N SER A 334 26.24 11.35 -12.24
CA SER A 334 27.04 11.04 -11.04
C SER A 334 27.71 9.68 -11.21
N GLY A 335 28.52 9.58 -12.25
CA GLY A 335 29.37 8.44 -12.56
C GLY A 335 30.70 8.92 -13.09
N GLN A 336 31.38 9.82 -12.36
CA GLN A 336 32.82 10.12 -12.43
C GLN A 336 33.07 11.41 -11.63
N GLN A 337 33.57 11.27 -10.39
CA GLN A 337 34.47 12.18 -9.66
C GLN A 337 34.25 12.04 -8.15
N THR A 338 34.70 10.92 -7.58
CA THR A 338 35.01 10.80 -6.15
C THR A 338 36.23 9.91 -5.97
N GLN A 339 37.36 10.38 -6.51
CA GLN A 339 38.69 9.99 -6.07
C GLN A 339 39.59 11.22 -6.15
N GLN A 340 39.59 12.02 -5.09
CA GLN A 340 40.75 12.75 -4.57
C GLN A 340 40.32 13.51 -3.31
N LEU A 341 41.24 13.55 -2.34
CA LEU A 341 41.17 14.20 -1.02
C LEU A 341 40.69 13.32 0.14
N LEU A 342 41.53 12.33 0.46
CA LEU A 342 41.86 11.96 1.83
C LEU A 342 43.39 11.86 1.91
N VAL A 343 44.02 12.93 2.39
CA VAL A 343 45.31 12.91 3.10
C VAL A 343 45.02 13.49 4.47
#